data_AF-A0A8J5QUH2-F1
#
_entry.id   AF-A0A8J5QUH2-F1
#
_cell.length_a   1.000
_cell.length_b   1.000
_cell.length_c   1.000
_cell.angle_alpha   90.00
_cell.angle_beta   90.00
_cell.angle_gamma   90.00
#
_symmetry.space_group_name_H-M   'P 1'
#
loop_
_entity.id
_entity.type
_entity.pdbx_description
1 polymer ?
#
loop_
_entity_poly.entity_id
_entity_poly.type
_entity_poly.pdbx_seq_one_letter_code
_entity_poly.pdbx_strand_id
1 'polypeptide(L)'
;MFVVEKVTYKVSEDNPEWTVAHRLAWIDSSVFGFGHAIKAFGLDRFKKNCGKMTGGFNYVLAHMFPATASLINPNFAQLTLDMNNFDEPMTKLSHAAEDLQHSFQDKAEKMKDAAKKATDLAKKKAYAACQPNQS
;
A
#
# COMPACT_ATOMS: atom_id res chain seq x y z
N MET A 1 1.58 10.61 0.32
CA MET A 1 2.54 10.01 -0.64
C MET A 1 2.20 10.51 -2.01
N PHE A 2 3.18 10.92 -2.80
CA PHE A 2 2.97 11.17 -4.24
C PHE A 2 3.89 10.27 -5.06
N VAL A 3 3.38 9.85 -6.22
CA VAL A 3 4.10 9.06 -7.20
C VAL A 3 3.97 9.78 -8.53
N VAL A 4 5.09 10.19 -9.11
CA VAL A 4 5.14 10.73 -10.47
C VAL A 4 5.76 9.67 -11.35
N GLU A 5 5.12 9.36 -12.46
CA GLU A 5 5.60 8.37 -13.43
C GLU A 5 5.86 9.03 -14.77
N LYS A 6 6.95 8.61 -15.43
CA LYS A 6 7.24 8.95 -16.81
C LYS A 6 7.52 7.68 -17.60
N VAL A 7 6.88 7.55 -18.75
CA VAL A 7 7.10 6.45 -19.70
C VAL A 7 7.51 7.02 -21.04
N THR A 8 8.61 6.51 -21.58
CA THR A 8 9.06 6.82 -22.94
C THR A 8 9.01 5.53 -23.76
N TYR A 9 8.29 5.56 -24.88
CA TYR A 9 8.25 4.46 -25.83
C TYR A 9 9.24 4.73 -26.96
N LYS A 10 10.09 3.75 -27.27
CA LYS A 10 11.04 3.81 -28.38
C LYS A 10 11.05 2.50 -29.14
N VAL A 11 11.49 2.52 -30.38
CA VAL A 11 11.80 1.29 -31.13
C VAL A 11 12.99 0.59 -30.45
N SER A 12 12.98 -0.74 -30.36
CA SER A 12 14.10 -1.48 -29.80
C SER A 12 15.32 -1.38 -30.71
N GLU A 13 16.49 -1.20 -30.11
CA GLU A 13 17.77 -1.19 -30.83
C GLU A 13 18.14 -2.62 -31.30
N ASP A 14 17.71 -3.64 -30.57
CA ASP A 14 17.99 -5.05 -30.89
C ASP A 14 17.03 -5.63 -31.94
N ASN A 15 15.78 -5.14 -31.95
CA ASN A 15 14.76 -5.59 -32.89
C ASN A 15 13.86 -4.41 -33.30
N PRO A 16 14.00 -3.90 -34.54
CA PRO A 16 13.19 -2.78 -35.03
C PRO A 16 11.67 -3.03 -35.04
N GLU A 17 11.22 -4.29 -34.97
CA GLU A 17 9.81 -4.66 -34.89
C GLU A 17 9.24 -4.57 -33.46
N TRP A 18 10.09 -4.33 -32.46
CA TRP A 18 9.69 -4.24 -31.06
C TRP A 18 9.64 -2.80 -30.56
N THR A 19 8.72 -2.55 -29.64
CA THR A 19 8.65 -1.29 -28.88
C THR A 19 9.11 -1.52 -27.45
N VAL A 20 10.08 -0.73 -27.00
CA VAL A 20 10.58 -0.72 -25.63
C VAL A 20 9.95 0.43 -24.86
N ALA A 21 9.36 0.11 -23.70
CA ALA A 21 8.84 1.09 -22.77
C ALA A 21 9.85 1.35 -21.64
N HIS A 22 10.49 2.51 -21.63
CA HIS A 22 11.34 2.96 -20.53
C HIS A 22 10.50 3.68 -19.48
N ARG A 23 10.47 3.11 -18.27
CA ARG A 23 9.62 3.56 -17.18
C ARG A 23 10.44 4.08 -16.01
N LEU A 24 10.11 5.27 -15.53
CA LEU A 24 10.73 5.93 -14.38
C LEU A 24 9.64 6.36 -13.41
N ALA A 25 9.90 6.26 -12.11
CA ALA A 25 9.01 6.77 -11.09
C ALA A 25 9.77 7.50 -9.97
N TRP A 26 9.17 8.60 -9.51
CA TRP A 26 9.61 9.36 -8.34
C TRP A 26 8.58 9.18 -7.24
N ILE A 27 9.01 8.62 -6.11
CA ILE A 27 8.14 8.26 -4.98
C ILE A 27 8.62 9.01 -3.75
N ASP A 28 7.75 9.83 -3.19
CA ASP A 28 8.11 10.65 -2.03
C ASP A 28 6.94 10.85 -1.05
N SER A 29 7.27 11.33 0.14
CA SER A 29 6.32 11.54 1.24
C SER A 29 6.70 12.79 2.03
N SER A 30 5.73 13.67 2.23
CA SER A 30 5.81 14.84 3.11
C SER A 30 5.50 14.52 4.58
N VAL A 31 5.16 13.27 4.91
CA VAL A 31 4.76 12.88 6.27
C VAL A 31 6.00 12.68 7.15
N PHE A 32 6.16 13.55 8.14
CA PHE A 32 7.22 13.46 9.14
C PHE A 32 7.03 12.23 10.03
N GLY A 33 8.14 11.58 10.43
CA GLY A 33 8.12 10.37 11.25
C GLY A 33 7.78 9.05 10.52
N PHE A 34 7.11 9.11 9.36
CA PHE A 34 6.73 7.91 8.57
C PHE A 34 7.20 7.92 7.12
N GLY A 35 8.00 8.92 6.72
CA GLY A 35 8.41 9.12 5.33
C GLY A 35 9.05 7.88 4.68
N HIS A 36 9.93 7.17 5.40
CA HIS A 36 10.60 5.98 4.87
C HIS A 36 9.63 4.83 4.61
N ALA A 37 8.78 4.49 5.58
CA ALA A 37 7.79 3.42 5.46
C ALA A 37 6.80 3.69 4.31
N ILE A 38 6.36 4.94 4.17
CA ILE A 38 5.45 5.34 3.09
C ILE A 38 6.13 5.23 1.72
N LYS A 39 7.41 5.62 1.59
CA LYS A 39 8.16 5.46 0.34
C LYS A 39 8.35 3.99 -0.04
N ALA A 40 8.70 3.14 0.94
CA ALA A 40 8.83 1.70 0.72
C ALA A 40 7.51 1.09 0.25
N PHE A 41 6.41 1.42 0.92
CA PHE A 41 5.06 1.02 0.50
C PHE A 41 4.73 1.49 -0.93
N GLY A 42 5.06 2.74 -1.27
CA GLY A 42 4.88 3.28 -2.60
C GLY A 42 5.67 2.53 -3.66
N LEU A 43 6.92 2.14 -3.37
CA LEU A 43 7.78 1.39 -4.28
C LEU A 43 7.21 0.00 -4.56
N ASP A 44 6.78 -0.71 -3.52
CA ASP A 44 6.21 -2.05 -3.68
C ASP A 44 4.90 -2.00 -4.47
N ARG A 45 4.06 -1.00 -4.20
CA ARG A 45 2.83 -0.76 -4.96
C ARG A 45 3.13 -0.44 -6.43
N PHE A 46 4.13 0.40 -6.70
CA PHE A 46 4.53 0.75 -8.06
C PHE A 46 4.97 -0.50 -8.85
N LYS A 47 5.84 -1.34 -8.27
CA LYS A 47 6.30 -2.59 -8.91
C LYS A 47 5.14 -3.51 -9.28
N LYS A 48 4.18 -3.72 -8.37
CA LYS A 48 2.97 -4.53 -8.64
C LYS A 48 2.12 -3.93 -9.77
N ASN A 49 1.97 -2.61 -9.79
CA ASN A 49 1.21 -1.92 -10.83
C ASN A 49 1.86 -2.01 -12.20
N CYS A 50 3.20 -2.10 -12.28
CA CYS A 50 3.89 -2.31 -13.56
C CYS A 50 3.43 -3.59 -14.26
N GLY A 51 3.30 -4.70 -13.52
CA GLY A 51 2.82 -5.97 -14.06
C GLY A 51 1.40 -5.86 -14.62
N LYS A 52 0.49 -5.28 -13.82
CA LYS A 52 -0.91 -5.04 -14.22
C LYS A 52 -1.01 -4.13 -15.45
N MET A 53 -0.16 -3.10 -15.52
CA MET A 53 -0.15 -2.16 -16.63
C MET A 53 0.32 -2.82 -17.92
N THR A 54 1.45 -3.53 -17.88
CA THR A 54 1.94 -4.28 -19.05
C THR A 54 0.90 -5.29 -19.51
N GLY A 55 0.30 -6.02 -18.57
CA GLY A 55 -0.74 -6.98 -18.88
C GLY A 55 -2.00 -6.37 -19.52
N GLY A 56 -2.54 -5.31 -18.92
CA GLY A 56 -3.70 -4.61 -19.46
C GLY A 56 -3.42 -3.97 -20.82
N PHE A 57 -2.24 -3.39 -21.02
CA PHE A 57 -1.84 -2.81 -22.29
C PHE A 57 -1.77 -3.87 -23.40
N ASN A 58 -1.13 -5.00 -23.10
CA ASN A 58 -1.03 -6.16 -23.98
C ASN A 58 -2.41 -6.74 -24.33
N TYR A 59 -3.30 -6.84 -23.34
CA TYR A 59 -4.67 -7.28 -23.56
C TYR A 59 -5.40 -6.37 -24.55
N VAL A 60 -5.34 -5.05 -24.37
CA VAL A 60 -5.99 -4.08 -25.27
C VAL A 60 -5.39 -4.17 -26.68
N LEU A 61 -4.07 -4.25 -26.82
CA LEU A 61 -3.42 -4.39 -28.13
C LEU A 61 -3.86 -5.66 -28.84
N ALA A 62 -3.96 -6.79 -28.13
CA ALA A 62 -4.41 -8.04 -28.72
C ALA A 62 -5.86 -7.97 -29.24
N HIS A 63 -6.72 -7.21 -28.55
CA HIS A 63 -8.11 -7.01 -28.97
C HIS A 63 -8.23 -6.01 -30.14
N MET A 64 -7.40 -4.97 -30.17
CA MET A 64 -7.39 -4.00 -31.26
C MET A 64 -6.77 -4.55 -32.54
N PHE A 65 -5.78 -5.43 -32.42
CA PHE A 65 -5.00 -5.97 -33.55
C PHE A 65 -4.94 -7.51 -33.51
N PRO A 66 -6.08 -8.21 -33.66
CA PRO A 66 -6.17 -9.65 -33.46
C PRO A 66 -5.33 -10.46 -34.45
N ALA A 67 -5.24 -10.04 -35.72
CA ALA A 67 -4.40 -10.70 -36.72
C ALA A 67 -2.92 -10.67 -36.31
N THR A 68 -2.42 -9.50 -35.91
CA THR A 68 -1.04 -9.32 -35.43
C THR A 68 -0.77 -10.08 -34.14
N ALA A 69 -1.72 -10.08 -33.20
CA ALA A 69 -1.59 -10.81 -31.94
C ALA A 69 -1.42 -12.32 -32.15
N SER A 70 -2.15 -12.89 -33.11
CA SER A 70 -2.05 -14.31 -33.45
C SER A 70 -0.67 -14.73 -33.99
N LEU A 71 0.05 -13.78 -34.61
CA LEU A 71 1.39 -13.98 -35.14
C LEU A 71 2.49 -13.86 -34.07
N ILE A 72 2.29 -13.01 -33.06
CA ILE A 72 3.33 -12.71 -32.07
C ILE A 72 3.46 -13.82 -31.02
N ASN A 73 2.35 -14.33 -30.46
CA ASN A 73 2.37 -15.53 -29.60
C ASN A 73 0.94 -16.02 -29.27
N PRO A 74 0.57 -17.30 -29.52
CA PRO A 74 -0.73 -17.83 -29.10
C PRO A 74 -0.93 -17.86 -27.57
N ASN A 75 0.15 -17.82 -26.77
CA ASN A 75 0.10 -17.82 -25.29
C ASN A 75 0.21 -16.42 -24.64
N PHE A 76 0.16 -15.34 -25.42
CA PHE A 76 0.35 -13.97 -24.90
C PHE A 76 -0.67 -13.57 -23.82
N ALA A 77 -1.90 -14.08 -23.94
CA ALA A 77 -2.95 -13.89 -22.96
C ALA A 77 -2.68 -14.61 -21.63
N GLN A 78 -1.99 -15.76 -21.66
CA GLN A 78 -1.76 -16.61 -20.48
C GLN A 78 -0.57 -16.13 -19.64
N LEU A 79 0.54 -15.71 -20.27
CA LEU A 79 1.69 -15.10 -19.61
C LEU A 79 1.35 -13.79 -18.88
N THR A 80 0.33 -13.09 -19.36
CA THR A 80 -0.18 -11.85 -18.76
C THR A 80 -0.92 -12.09 -17.44
N LEU A 81 -1.58 -13.24 -17.29
CA LEU A 81 -2.33 -13.58 -16.07
C LEU A 81 -1.41 -14.05 -14.94
N ASP A 82 -0.34 -14.79 -15.26
CA ASP A 82 0.59 -15.36 -14.27
C ASP A 82 1.43 -14.31 -13.53
N MET A 83 1.65 -13.13 -14.12
CA MET A 83 2.34 -12.01 -13.46
C MET A 83 1.54 -11.39 -12.29
N ASN A 84 0.27 -11.78 -12.10
CA ASN A 84 -0.55 -11.33 -10.97
C ASN A 84 -0.29 -12.13 -9.67
N ASN A 85 0.48 -13.23 -9.71
CA ASN A 85 0.70 -14.10 -8.54
C ASN A 85 1.82 -13.65 -7.58
N PHE A 86 2.39 -12.45 -7.73
CA PHE A 86 3.39 -11.89 -6.80
C PHE A 86 2.79 -11.30 -5.49
N ASP A 87 1.61 -11.77 -5.07
CA ASP A 87 0.85 -11.18 -3.95
C ASP A 87 1.24 -11.72 -2.55
N GLU A 88 2.01 -12.81 -2.46
CA GLU A 88 2.29 -13.52 -1.20
C GLU A 88 3.06 -12.74 -0.10
N PRO A 89 4.07 -11.88 -0.39
CA PRO A 89 4.82 -11.22 0.68
C PRO A 89 4.09 -10.00 1.29
N MET A 90 3.16 -9.38 0.57
CA MET A 90 2.50 -8.13 1.01
C MET A 90 1.27 -8.41 1.90
N THR A 91 0.57 -9.53 1.71
CA THR A 91 -0.52 -9.94 2.60
C THR A 91 0.00 -10.20 4.02
N LYS A 92 1.16 -10.86 4.18
CA LYS A 92 1.79 -11.06 5.50
C LYS A 92 2.17 -9.75 6.18
N LEU A 93 2.66 -8.76 5.42
CA LEU A 93 3.06 -7.46 5.96
C LEU A 93 1.84 -6.56 6.25
N SER A 94 0.76 -6.66 5.47
CA SER A 94 -0.53 -6.01 5.74
C SER A 94 -1.16 -6.55 7.03
N HIS A 95 -1.23 -7.88 7.19
CA HIS A 95 -1.73 -8.49 8.41
C HIS A 95 -0.90 -8.11 9.64
N ALA A 96 0.43 -8.09 9.52
CA ALA A 96 1.30 -7.64 10.61
C ALA A 96 1.10 -6.15 10.97
N ALA A 97 0.84 -5.30 9.97
CA ALA A 97 0.57 -3.87 10.19
C ALA A 97 -0.83 -3.64 10.80
N GLU A 98 -1.84 -4.40 10.35
CA GLU A 98 -3.21 -4.38 10.89
C GLU A 98 -3.23 -4.86 12.35
N ASP A 99 -2.54 -5.96 12.67
CA ASP A 99 -2.39 -6.49 14.03
C ASP A 99 -1.68 -5.49 14.95
N LEU A 100 -0.63 -4.83 14.45
CA LEU A 100 0.08 -3.79 15.19
C LEU A 100 -0.84 -2.60 15.49
N GLN A 101 -1.65 -2.19 14.51
CA GLN A 101 -2.56 -1.05 14.63
C GLN A 101 -3.70 -1.33 15.61
N HIS A 102 -4.28 -2.54 15.56
CA HIS A 102 -5.26 -3.00 16.57
C HIS A 102 -4.63 -3.09 17.97
N SER A 103 -3.40 -3.61 18.08
CA SER A 103 -2.69 -3.68 19.37
C SER A 103 -2.45 -2.30 19.99
N PHE A 104 -2.10 -1.30 19.17
CA PHE A 104 -1.93 0.08 19.66
C PHE A 104 -3.26 0.71 20.08
N GLN A 105 -4.34 0.45 19.36
CA GLN A 105 -5.69 0.93 19.73
C GLN A 105 -6.16 0.30 21.04
N ASP A 106 -6.01 -1.01 21.21
CA ASP A 106 -6.39 -1.71 22.44
C ASP A 106 -5.59 -1.22 23.65
N LYS A 107 -4.29 -0.97 23.47
CA LYS A 107 -3.43 -0.42 24.53
C LYS A 107 -3.82 1.02 24.86
N ALA A 108 -4.16 1.84 23.87
CA ALA A 108 -4.61 3.21 24.08
C ALA A 108 -5.95 3.28 24.83
N GLU A 109 -6.92 2.43 24.48
CA GLU A 109 -8.24 2.41 25.15
C GLU A 109 -8.12 1.92 26.61
N LYS A 110 -7.30 0.90 26.87
CA LYS A 110 -6.99 0.44 28.24
C LYS A 110 -6.36 1.53 29.09
N MET A 111 -5.45 2.32 28.52
CA MET A 111 -4.78 3.40 29.24
C MET A 111 -5.75 4.55 29.57
N LYS A 112 -6.66 4.86 28.65
CA LYS A 112 -7.71 5.87 28.83
C LYS A 112 -8.72 5.46 29.92
N ASP A 113 -9.12 4.20 29.96
CA ASP A 113 -9.99 3.66 31.02
C ASP A 113 -9.32 3.68 32.38
N ALA A 114 -8.04 3.31 32.46
CA ALA A 114 -7.26 3.38 33.70
C ALA A 114 -7.15 4.83 34.21
N ALA A 115 -6.87 5.78 33.31
CA ALA A 115 -6.79 7.20 33.64
C ALA A 115 -8.14 7.75 34.14
N LYS A 116 -9.24 7.40 33.46
CA LYS A 116 -10.59 7.82 33.88
C LYS A 116 -10.95 7.28 35.27
N LYS A 117 -10.69 6.00 35.51
CA LYS A 117 -10.92 5.36 36.82
C LYS A 117 -10.10 5.99 37.94
N ALA A 118 -8.84 6.33 37.68
CA ALA A 118 -7.99 7.02 38.66
C ALA A 118 -8.51 8.43 38.97
N THR A 119 -8.98 9.15 37.94
CA THR A 119 -9.53 10.51 38.08
C THR A 119 -10.81 10.52 38.91
N ASP A 120 -11.72 9.56 38.65
CA ASP A 120 -12.98 9.44 39.40
C ASP A 120 -12.74 9.03 40.86
N LEU A 121 -11.76 8.15 41.10
CA LEU A 121 -11.34 7.78 42.46
C LEU A 121 -10.77 9.00 43.23
N ALA A 122 -9.96 9.82 42.56
CA ALA A 122 -9.42 11.05 43.15
C ALA A 122 -10.53 12.06 43.47
N LYS A 123 -11.49 12.26 42.55
CA LYS A 123 -12.66 13.12 42.81
C LYS A 123 -13.50 12.63 43.98
N LYS A 124 -13.76 11.31 44.06
CA LYS A 124 -14.54 10.71 45.16
C LYS A 124 -13.82 10.88 46.52
N LYS A 125 -12.50 10.66 46.56
CA LYS A 125 -11.69 10.88 47.78
C LYS A 125 -11.64 12.35 48.18
N ALA A 126 -11.51 13.27 47.22
CA ALA A 126 -11.53 14.71 47.49
C ALA A 126 -12.89 15.18 48.05
N TYR A 127 -14.00 14.67 47.51
CA TYR A 127 -15.34 14.96 48.02
C TYR A 127 -15.57 14.41 49.43
N ALA A 128 -15.08 13.20 49.72
CA ALA A 128 -15.13 12.61 51.07
C ALA A 128 -14.27 13.39 52.08
N ALA A 129 -13.13 13.95 51.66
CA ALA A 129 -12.27 14.77 52.51
C ALA A 129 -12.83 16.19 52.77
N CYS A 130 -13.77 16.66 51.94
CA CYS A 130 -14.40 17.97 52.08
C CYS A 130 -15.78 17.93 52.78
N GLN A 131 -16.21 16.78 53.31
CA GLN A 131 -17.39 16.72 54.17
C GLN A 131 -17.05 17.40 55.51
N PRO A 132 -17.68 18.53 55.88
CA PRO A 132 -17.46 19.13 57.19
C PRO A 132 -18.03 18.18 58.25
N ASN A 133 -17.23 17.86 59.27
CA ASN A 133 -17.70 17.14 60.46
C ASN A 133 -18.94 17.85 61.01
N GLN A 134 -20.13 17.28 60.80
CA GLN A 134 -21.29 17.64 61.60
C GLN A 134 -21.16 16.88 62.93
N SER A 135 -21.02 17.68 64.00
CA SER A 135 -20.91 17.26 65.40
C SER A 135 -22.10 16.44 65.88
#